data_AF-A0A7J4NZ88-F1
#
_entry.id   AF-A0A7J4NZ88-F1
#
_cell.length_a   1.000
_cell.length_b   1.000
_cell.length_c   1.000
_cell.angle_alpha   90.00
_cell.angle_beta   90.00
_cell.angle_gamma   90.00
#
_symmetry.space_group_name_H-M   'P 1'
#
loop_
_entity.id
_entity.type
_entity.pdbx_description
1 polymer ?
#
loop_
_entity_poly.entity_id
_entity_poly.type
_entity_poly.pdbx_seq_one_letter_code
_entity_poly.pdbx_strand_id
1 'polypeptide(L)'
;MPEPKKKMNAEEELKDIYTRLHPQVLSEFEDEMPKQWGSKWKANTCIGKLRTVLVHRPGKEFLNVGKKTPWPPHEVSLAAWRMTYKPDLKELVEHHENLVKAYHDEGIKVIVRKPDPYDPPYQVKAIYTDDV
;
A
#
# COMPACT_ATOMS: atom_id res chain seq x y z
N MET A 1 39.09 -39.05 11.18
CA MET A 1 39.23 -37.60 10.89
C MET A 1 38.25 -37.26 9.78
N PRO A 2 37.42 -36.21 9.89
CA PRO A 2 36.51 -35.84 8.81
C PRO A 2 37.31 -35.41 7.57
N GLU A 3 36.91 -35.90 6.40
CA GLU A 3 37.58 -35.62 5.13
C GLU A 3 37.61 -34.12 4.79
N PRO A 4 38.65 -33.63 4.09
CA PRO A 4 38.71 -32.24 3.68
C PRO A 4 37.54 -31.93 2.74
N LYS A 5 36.68 -30.98 3.12
CA LYS A 5 35.57 -30.52 2.29
C LYS A 5 36.10 -30.06 0.93
N LYS A 6 35.60 -30.68 -0.14
CA LYS A 6 35.86 -30.27 -1.53
C LYS A 6 35.64 -28.75 -1.64
N LYS A 7 36.64 -28.00 -2.12
CA LYS A 7 36.48 -26.58 -2.43
C LYS A 7 35.44 -26.45 -3.54
N MET A 8 34.31 -25.86 -3.21
CA MET A 8 33.25 -25.55 -4.17
C MET A 8 33.72 -24.43 -5.08
N ASN A 9 33.40 -24.52 -6.37
CA ASN A 9 33.57 -23.37 -7.26
C ASN A 9 32.45 -22.35 -7.03
N ALA A 10 32.57 -21.16 -7.62
CA ALA A 10 31.61 -20.07 -7.42
C ALA A 10 30.17 -20.44 -7.82
N GLU A 11 29.99 -21.29 -8.84
CA GLU A 11 28.66 -21.74 -9.30
C GLU A 11 28.04 -22.73 -8.33
N GLU A 12 28.81 -23.68 -7.82
CA GLU A 12 28.39 -24.66 -6.81
C GLU A 12 28.02 -23.92 -5.51
N GLU A 13 28.81 -22.91 -5.11
CA GLU A 13 28.56 -22.10 -3.92
C GLU A 13 27.31 -21.24 -4.09
N LEU A 14 27.13 -20.60 -5.25
CA LEU A 14 25.91 -19.87 -5.57
C LEU A 14 24.68 -20.79 -5.54
N LYS A 15 24.79 -22.00 -6.10
CA LYS A 15 23.71 -22.98 -6.09
C LYS A 15 23.35 -23.45 -4.68
N ASP A 16 24.33 -23.68 -3.81
CA ASP A 16 24.07 -24.00 -2.39
C ASP A 16 23.38 -22.83 -1.67
N ILE A 17 23.90 -21.61 -1.83
CA ILE A 17 23.31 -20.39 -1.25
C ILE A 17 21.84 -20.26 -1.66
N TYR A 18 21.53 -20.39 -2.95
CA TYR A 18 20.15 -20.31 -3.43
C TYR A 18 19.31 -21.48 -2.93
N THR A 19 19.79 -22.71 -2.98
CA THR A 19 19.01 -23.88 -2.55
C THR A 19 18.70 -23.85 -1.05
N ARG A 20 19.66 -23.43 -0.23
CA ARG A 20 19.56 -23.44 1.24
C ARG A 20 18.89 -22.20 1.80
N LEU A 21 19.16 -21.02 1.24
CA LEU A 21 18.62 -19.75 1.76
C LEU A 21 17.41 -19.24 0.99
N HIS A 22 17.22 -19.68 -0.26
CA HIS A 22 16.12 -19.28 -1.16
C HIS A 22 15.46 -20.51 -1.78
N PRO A 23 14.96 -21.47 -0.98
CA PRO A 23 14.27 -22.63 -1.53
C PRO A 23 13.18 -22.16 -2.49
N GLN A 24 13.15 -22.76 -3.69
CA GLN A 24 12.14 -22.41 -4.69
C GLN A 24 10.76 -22.76 -4.14
N VAL A 25 10.01 -21.73 -3.74
CA VAL A 25 8.63 -21.87 -3.31
C VAL A 25 7.78 -21.93 -4.58
N LEU A 26 7.38 -23.14 -4.96
CA LEU A 26 6.39 -23.34 -6.03
C LEU A 26 5.01 -22.93 -5.48
N SER A 27 4.67 -21.67 -5.69
CA SER A 27 3.40 -21.09 -5.27
C SER A 27 2.89 -20.14 -6.34
N GLU A 28 1.61 -20.23 -6.66
CA GLU A 28 0.92 -19.25 -7.50
C GLU A 28 0.69 -17.92 -6.77
N PHE A 29 1.18 -17.78 -5.52
CA PHE A 29 1.00 -16.66 -4.59
C PHE A 29 -0.47 -16.44 -4.17
N GLU A 30 -1.42 -16.54 -5.09
CA GLU A 30 -2.86 -16.46 -4.90
C GLU A 30 -3.40 -17.47 -3.89
N ASP A 31 -2.84 -18.68 -3.86
CA ASP A 31 -3.25 -19.73 -2.92
C ASP A 31 -2.73 -19.49 -1.50
N GLU A 32 -1.66 -18.70 -1.36
CA GLU A 32 -1.13 -18.27 -0.08
C GLU A 32 -1.82 -17.02 0.45
N MET A 33 -2.40 -16.17 -0.42
CA MET A 33 -3.01 -14.91 0.02
C MET A 33 -4.09 -15.09 1.09
N PRO A 34 -5.03 -16.06 0.99
CA PRO A 34 -5.99 -16.29 2.05
C PRO A 34 -5.35 -16.69 3.37
N LYS A 35 -4.22 -17.42 3.34
CA LYS A 35 -3.52 -17.88 4.54
C LYS A 35 -2.79 -16.74 5.25
N GLN A 36 -2.14 -15.86 4.48
CA GLN A 36 -1.34 -14.77 5.03
C GLN A 36 -2.15 -13.48 5.29
N TRP A 37 -3.11 -13.19 4.42
CA TRP A 37 -3.87 -11.93 4.41
C TRP A 37 -5.38 -12.12 4.55
N GLY A 38 -5.85 -13.34 4.85
CA GLY A 38 -7.24 -13.63 5.21
C GLY A 38 -8.25 -13.60 4.06
N SER A 39 -7.84 -13.27 2.83
CA SER A 39 -8.70 -13.27 1.65
C SER A 39 -7.88 -13.28 0.35
N LYS A 40 -8.55 -13.53 -0.78
CA LYS A 40 -7.96 -13.33 -2.11
C LYS A 40 -8.04 -11.85 -2.47
N TRP A 41 -6.88 -11.17 -2.46
CA TRP A 41 -6.75 -9.75 -2.79
C TRP A 41 -6.20 -9.58 -4.20
N LYS A 42 -6.97 -9.96 -5.21
CA LYS A 42 -6.56 -9.82 -6.62
C LYS A 42 -7.64 -9.13 -7.42
N ALA A 43 -7.26 -8.05 -8.12
CA ALA A 43 -8.01 -7.53 -9.25
C ALA A 43 -7.47 -8.22 -10.51
N ASN A 44 -8.16 -9.27 -10.99
CA ASN A 44 -7.74 -9.99 -12.20
C ASN A 44 -7.85 -9.14 -13.47
N THR A 45 -8.65 -8.07 -13.40
CA THR A 45 -8.94 -7.13 -14.47
C THR A 45 -9.53 -5.85 -13.87
N CYS A 46 -9.31 -4.71 -14.52
CA CYS A 46 -9.96 -3.45 -14.17
C CYS A 46 -11.36 -3.29 -14.82
N ILE A 47 -11.80 -4.27 -15.61
CA ILE A 47 -13.08 -4.26 -16.33
C ILE A 47 -14.03 -5.29 -15.70
N GLY A 48 -15.24 -4.87 -15.34
CA GLY A 48 -16.31 -5.77 -14.88
C GLY A 48 -16.88 -5.38 -13.51
N LYS A 49 -17.41 -6.37 -12.79
CA LYS A 49 -18.09 -6.15 -11.51
C LYS A 49 -17.09 -5.99 -10.37
N LEU A 50 -17.02 -4.80 -9.79
CA LEU A 50 -16.31 -4.52 -8.54
C LEU A 50 -16.97 -5.28 -7.37
N ARG A 51 -16.16 -5.94 -6.54
CA ARG A 51 -16.65 -6.76 -5.39
C ARG A 51 -16.15 -6.26 -4.05
N THR A 52 -14.92 -5.74 -4.03
CA THR A 52 -14.25 -5.25 -2.83
C THR A 52 -13.40 -4.05 -3.19
N VAL A 53 -13.37 -3.03 -2.33
CA VAL A 53 -12.55 -1.83 -2.50
C VAL A 53 -11.85 -1.49 -1.19
N LEU A 54 -10.58 -1.10 -1.27
CA LEU A 54 -9.84 -0.47 -0.18
C LEU A 54 -9.98 1.04 -0.32
N VAL A 55 -10.36 1.71 0.76
CA VAL A 55 -10.42 3.16 0.83
C VAL A 55 -9.68 3.65 2.07
N HIS A 56 -9.20 4.89 2.04
CA HIS A 56 -8.64 5.55 3.21
C HIS A 56 -9.44 6.82 3.49
N ARG A 57 -9.93 6.95 4.72
CA ARG A 57 -10.71 8.11 5.14
C ARG A 57 -9.78 9.32 5.30
N PRO A 58 -10.04 10.46 4.62
CA PRO A 58 -9.27 11.68 4.82
C PRO A 58 -9.23 12.08 6.30
N GLY A 59 -8.06 12.42 6.82
CA GLY A 59 -7.86 12.79 8.20
C GLY A 59 -6.99 14.03 8.41
N LYS A 60 -6.37 14.11 9.59
CA LYS A 60 -5.54 15.25 10.02
C LYS A 60 -4.34 15.49 9.10
N GLU A 61 -3.94 14.50 8.31
CA GLU A 61 -2.86 14.62 7.35
C GLU A 61 -3.07 15.77 6.35
N PHE A 62 -4.32 16.04 5.94
CA PHE A 62 -4.65 17.14 5.03
C PHE A 62 -4.45 18.52 5.66
N LEU A 63 -4.40 18.62 7.00
CA LEU A 63 -4.11 19.86 7.70
C LEU A 63 -2.65 20.31 7.48
N ASN A 64 -1.78 19.44 6.96
CA ASN A 64 -0.40 19.76 6.60
C ASN A 64 -0.23 20.32 5.18
N VAL A 65 -1.27 20.24 4.33
CA VAL A 65 -1.20 20.82 2.98
C VAL A 65 -0.96 22.33 3.07
N GLY A 66 0.07 22.80 2.37
CA GLY A 66 0.55 24.19 2.42
C GLY A 66 1.48 24.51 3.59
N LYS A 67 1.82 23.55 4.45
CA LYS A 67 2.93 23.66 5.40
C LYS A 67 4.24 23.19 4.74
N LYS A 68 5.36 23.30 5.46
CA LYS A 68 6.67 22.84 4.98
C LYS A 68 6.61 21.34 4.71
N THR A 69 6.93 20.92 3.48
CA THR A 69 6.97 19.49 3.14
C THR A 69 7.97 18.74 4.03
N PRO A 70 7.70 17.49 4.42
CA PRO A 70 8.62 16.71 5.24
C PRO A 70 9.84 16.20 4.45
N TRP A 71 9.85 16.32 3.12
CA TRP A 71 10.98 15.98 2.24
C TRP A 71 11.67 17.23 1.65
N PRO A 72 13.00 17.19 1.41
CA PRO A 72 13.72 18.19 0.63
C PRO A 72 13.13 18.33 -0.79
N PRO A 73 13.15 19.53 -1.42
CA PRO A 73 13.77 20.78 -0.96
C PRO A 73 12.99 21.56 0.12
N HIS A 74 12.01 20.96 0.79
CA HIS A 74 11.21 21.57 1.85
C HIS A 74 10.53 22.87 1.42
N GLU A 75 9.31 22.76 0.90
CA GLU A 75 8.58 23.92 0.38
C GLU A 75 7.20 24.04 1.04
N VAL A 76 6.66 25.26 1.08
CA VAL A 76 5.34 25.56 1.67
C VAL A 76 4.27 25.86 0.62
N SER A 77 4.65 26.02 -0.64
CA SER A 77 3.72 26.36 -1.72
C SER A 77 2.74 25.23 -1.98
N LEU A 78 1.49 25.55 -2.35
CA LEU A 78 0.52 24.53 -2.74
C LEU A 78 1.00 23.72 -3.95
N ALA A 79 1.78 24.33 -4.84
CA ALA A 79 2.40 23.67 -5.98
C ALA A 79 3.34 22.53 -5.56
N ALA A 80 4.13 22.72 -4.49
CA ALA A 80 4.96 21.65 -3.92
C ALA A 80 4.13 20.46 -3.42
N TRP A 81 2.91 20.75 -2.96
CA TRP A 81 1.92 19.74 -2.59
C TRP A 81 1.11 19.23 -3.79
N ARG A 82 1.43 19.63 -5.03
CA ARG A 82 0.68 19.33 -6.27
C ARG A 82 -0.80 19.73 -6.17
N MET A 83 -1.08 20.89 -5.60
CA MET A 83 -2.43 21.44 -5.45
C MET A 83 -2.48 22.90 -5.92
N THR A 84 -3.61 23.33 -6.45
CA THR A 84 -3.89 24.73 -6.82
C THR A 84 -4.70 25.48 -5.76
N TYR A 85 -5.36 24.75 -4.86
CA TYR A 85 -6.10 25.27 -3.71
C TYR A 85 -5.85 24.38 -2.49
N LYS A 86 -6.05 24.93 -1.29
CA LYS A 86 -6.01 24.12 -0.07
C LYS A 86 -7.37 23.45 0.11
N PRO A 87 -7.44 22.11 0.15
CA PRO A 87 -8.70 21.42 0.34
C PRO A 87 -9.25 21.63 1.76
N ASP A 88 -10.57 21.74 1.87
CA ASP A 88 -11.26 21.71 3.16
C ASP A 88 -11.42 20.26 3.65
N LEU A 89 -10.99 20.00 4.88
CA LEU A 89 -11.02 18.63 5.43
C LEU A 89 -12.46 18.13 5.63
N LYS A 90 -13.39 19.01 6.00
CA LYS A 90 -14.78 18.61 6.22
C LYS A 90 -15.45 18.21 4.91
N GLU A 91 -15.25 18.99 3.86
CA GLU A 91 -15.71 18.69 2.50
C GLU A 91 -15.09 17.38 1.97
N LEU A 92 -13.78 17.18 2.16
CA LEU A 92 -13.12 15.91 1.78
C LEU A 92 -13.73 14.70 2.47
N VAL A 93 -14.02 14.81 3.76
CA VAL A 93 -14.66 13.75 4.54
C VAL A 93 -16.07 13.48 4.04
N GLU A 94 -16.86 14.52 3.76
CA GLU A 94 -18.20 14.39 3.22
C GLU A 94 -18.21 13.67 1.86
N HIS A 95 -17.33 14.09 0.93
CA HIS A 95 -17.19 13.42 -0.36
C HIS A 95 -16.77 11.95 -0.22
N HIS A 96 -15.85 11.65 0.70
CA HIS A 96 -15.44 10.28 0.99
C HIS A 96 -16.60 9.44 1.52
N GLU A 97 -17.36 9.96 2.49
CA GLU A 97 -18.48 9.25 3.10
C GLU A 97 -19.61 9.00 2.08
N ASN A 98 -19.86 9.95 1.18
CA ASN A 98 -20.77 9.77 0.05
C ASN A 98 -20.32 8.67 -0.92
N LEU A 99 -19.01 8.61 -1.24
CA LEU A 99 -18.44 7.55 -2.09
C LEU A 99 -18.54 6.18 -1.43
N VAL A 100 -18.20 6.07 -0.14
CA VAL A 100 -18.31 4.83 0.64
C VAL A 100 -19.75 4.35 0.71
N LYS A 101 -20.69 5.27 0.91
CA LYS A 101 -22.12 4.95 0.88
C LYS A 101 -22.54 4.38 -0.47
N ALA A 102 -22.15 5.02 -1.58
CA ALA A 102 -22.48 4.53 -2.92
C ALA A 102 -21.95 3.11 -3.15
N TYR A 103 -20.73 2.80 -2.71
CA TYR A 103 -20.20 1.43 -2.78
C TYR A 103 -21.02 0.44 -1.96
N HIS A 104 -21.42 0.80 -0.75
CA HIS A 104 -22.25 -0.06 0.09
C HIS A 104 -23.64 -0.29 -0.53
N ASP A 105 -24.27 0.75 -1.07
CA ASP A 105 -25.57 0.67 -1.73
C ASP A 105 -25.53 -0.28 -2.96
N GLU A 106 -24.40 -0.33 -3.67
CA GLU A 106 -24.15 -1.25 -4.79
C GLU A 106 -23.71 -2.66 -4.34
N GLY A 107 -23.69 -2.93 -3.03
CA GLY A 107 -23.33 -4.23 -2.46
C GLY A 107 -21.83 -4.56 -2.51
N ILE A 108 -20.98 -3.55 -2.66
CA ILE A 108 -19.51 -3.70 -2.68
C ILE A 108 -18.99 -3.78 -1.24
N LYS A 109 -18.07 -4.71 -0.99
CA LYS A 109 -17.36 -4.79 0.30
C LYS A 109 -16.36 -3.64 0.39
N VAL A 110 -16.65 -2.64 1.22
CA VAL A 110 -15.71 -1.54 1.51
C VAL A 110 -14.81 -1.92 2.68
N ILE A 111 -13.52 -1.71 2.52
CA ILE A 111 -12.51 -1.88 3.57
C ILE A 111 -11.87 -0.53 3.81
N VAL A 112 -11.98 -0.04 5.04
CA VAL A 112 -11.37 1.23 5.42
C VAL A 112 -10.01 0.95 6.04
N ARG A 113 -8.97 1.50 5.41
CA ARG A 113 -7.60 1.49 5.94
C ARG A 113 -7.56 2.21 7.30
N LYS A 114 -6.79 1.67 8.25
CA LYS A 114 -6.52 2.36 9.52
C LYS A 114 -5.70 3.63 9.27
N PRO A 115 -6.02 4.75 9.96
CA PRO A 115 -5.23 5.96 9.85
C PRO A 115 -3.78 5.71 10.29
N ASP A 116 -2.88 6.55 9.80
CA ASP A 116 -1.49 6.59 10.26
C ASP A 116 -1.46 6.94 11.77
N PRO A 117 -0.81 6.11 12.63
CA PRO A 117 -0.76 6.37 14.06
C PRO A 117 0.17 7.54 14.46
N TYR A 118 1.00 8.06 13.55
CA TYR A 118 1.94 9.14 13.86
C TYR A 118 1.27 10.52 13.92
N ASP A 119 1.81 11.43 14.75
CA ASP A 119 1.42 12.83 14.85
C ASP A 119 2.66 13.75 14.75
N PRO A 120 2.87 14.48 13.63
CA PRO A 120 2.00 14.52 12.46
C PRO A 120 2.06 13.21 11.66
N PRO A 121 0.99 12.87 10.90
CA PRO A 121 1.00 11.72 9.99
C PRO A 121 2.14 11.80 8.99
N TYR A 122 2.82 10.67 8.75
CA TYR A 122 3.90 10.59 7.76
C TYR A 122 3.33 10.59 6.34
N GLN A 123 2.24 9.85 6.12
CA GLN A 123 1.57 9.79 4.82
C GLN A 123 0.54 10.91 4.69
N VAL A 124 0.80 11.86 3.79
CA VAL A 124 -0.05 13.05 3.65
C VAL A 124 -1.25 12.84 2.71
N LYS A 125 -1.13 11.93 1.73
CA LYS A 125 -2.17 11.66 0.73
C LYS A 125 -2.52 10.17 0.64
N ALA A 126 -2.65 9.51 1.79
CA ALA A 126 -3.00 8.10 1.86
C ALA A 126 -4.40 7.76 1.27
N ILE A 127 -5.19 8.78 0.89
CA ILE A 127 -6.44 8.64 0.15
C ILE A 127 -6.25 7.97 -1.22
N TYR A 128 -5.07 8.09 -1.83
CA TYR A 128 -4.75 7.46 -3.11
C TYR A 128 -4.24 6.05 -2.87
N THR A 129 -5.14 5.15 -2.55
CA THR A 129 -4.84 3.75 -2.21
C THR A 129 -4.32 2.92 -3.39
N ASP A 130 -4.31 3.48 -4.60
CA ASP A 130 -3.79 2.85 -5.83
C ASP A 130 -2.32 3.25 -6.12
N ASP A 131 -1.83 4.33 -5.53
CA ASP A 131 -0.49 4.89 -5.82
C ASP A 131 0.65 4.18 -5.06
N VAL A 132 0.33 3.24 -4.15
CA VAL A 132 1.27 2.68 -3.15
C VAL A 132 1.29 1.16 -3.09
#